data_AF-A0A7L5HRH9-F1
#
_entry.id   AF-A0A7L5HRH9-F1
#
_cell.length_a   1.000
_cell.length_b   1.000
_cell.length_c   1.000
_cell.angle_alpha   90.00
_cell.angle_beta   90.00
_cell.angle_gamma   90.00
#
_symmetry.space_group_name_H-M   'P 1'
#
loop_
_entity.id
_entity.type
_entity.pdbx_description
1 polymer ?
#
loop_
_entity_poly.entity_id
_entity_poly.type
_entity_poly.pdbx_seq_one_letter_code
_entity_poly.pdbx_strand_id
1 'polypeptide(L)'
;MRFVAKTNISLFLILELIFSIIFIATFGFLNFFMIVFVSMFLGAIFLAKTWTNIITMQNTNMNFFSMIKLFSLTIVGILFLIPGILSTFLGVLLFVFMVVLKIFINQKGKTAYQKNNEDEIIDVEIIQENKK
;
A
#
# COMPACT_ATOMS: atom_id res chain seq x y z
N MET A 1 -3.10 23.55 -18.91
CA MET A 1 -3.09 22.32 -18.08
C MET A 1 -3.76 22.46 -16.71
N ARG A 2 -3.73 23.62 -16.03
CA ARG A 2 -4.35 23.80 -14.69
C ARG A 2 -5.87 23.62 -14.63
N PHE A 3 -6.60 23.89 -15.71
CA PHE A 3 -8.06 23.75 -15.73
C PHE A 3 -8.51 22.29 -15.85
N VAL A 4 -7.87 21.51 -16.72
CA VAL A 4 -8.24 20.10 -16.97
C VAL A 4 -8.08 19.23 -15.73
N ALA A 5 -7.00 19.42 -14.96
CA ALA A 5 -6.79 18.67 -13.71
C ALA A 5 -7.83 19.01 -12.64
N LYS A 6 -8.26 20.28 -12.55
CA LYS A 6 -9.28 20.72 -11.59
C LYS A 6 -10.65 20.14 -11.93
N THR A 7 -10.98 20.02 -13.22
CA THR A 7 -12.23 19.42 -13.67
C THR A 7 -12.31 17.94 -13.30
N ASN A 8 -11.22 17.18 -13.48
CA ASN A 8 -11.22 15.73 -13.26
C ASN A 8 -11.33 15.34 -11.78
N ILE A 9 -10.66 16.06 -10.88
CA ILE A 9 -10.73 15.78 -9.43
C ILE A 9 -12.15 16.06 -8.90
N SER A 10 -12.74 17.18 -9.32
CA SER A 10 -14.14 17.48 -8.97
C SER A 10 -15.11 16.42 -9.52
N LEU A 11 -14.85 15.91 -10.72
CA LEU A 11 -15.68 14.88 -11.34
C LEU A 11 -15.59 13.54 -10.58
N PHE A 12 -14.40 13.15 -10.11
CA PHE A 12 -14.22 11.99 -9.25
C PHE A 12 -14.98 12.13 -7.93
N LEU A 13 -14.92 13.31 -7.28
CA LEU A 13 -15.65 13.55 -6.02
C LEU A 13 -17.17 13.53 -6.22
N ILE A 14 -17.67 14.05 -7.34
CA ILE A 14 -19.10 13.97 -7.69
C ILE A 14 -19.52 12.52 -7.91
N LEU A 15 -18.70 11.75 -8.63
CA LEU A 15 -18.96 10.33 -8.85
C LEU A 15 -18.96 9.55 -7.53
N GLU A 16 -17.98 9.82 -6.66
CA GLU A 16 -17.89 9.22 -5.32
C GLU A 16 -19.14 9.52 -4.49
N LEU A 17 -19.64 10.76 -4.52
CA LEU A 17 -20.87 11.15 -3.86
C LEU A 17 -22.08 10.35 -4.39
N ILE A 18 -22.23 10.24 -5.71
CA ILE A 18 -23.33 9.51 -6.34
C ILE A 18 -23.32 8.04 -5.92
N PHE A 19 -22.17 7.37 -6.02
CA PHE A 19 -22.03 5.97 -5.61
C PHE A 19 -22.24 5.78 -4.11
N SER A 20 -21.79 6.73 -3.29
CA SER A 20 -22.02 6.69 -1.84
C SER A 20 -23.50 6.81 -1.51
N ILE A 21 -24.25 7.70 -2.17
CA ILE A 21 -25.71 7.83 -1.99
C ILE A 21 -26.42 6.53 -2.40
N ILE A 22 -26.06 5.96 -3.56
CA ILE A 22 -26.63 4.68 -4.02
C ILE A 22 -26.33 3.55 -3.02
N PHE A 23 -25.10 3.50 -2.49
CA PHE A 23 -24.69 2.50 -1.50
C PHE A 23 -25.44 2.68 -0.17
N ILE A 24 -25.59 3.90 0.32
CA ILE A 24 -26.36 4.19 1.54
C ILE A 24 -27.83 3.81 1.35
N ALA A 25 -28.41 4.09 0.18
CA ALA A 25 -29.80 3.74 -0.12
C ALA A 25 -30.04 2.22 -0.20
N THR A 26 -29.03 1.44 -0.59
CA THR A 26 -29.14 -0.02 -0.77
C THR A 26 -28.73 -0.82 0.47
N PHE A 27 -27.66 -0.42 1.16
CA PHE A 27 -27.07 -1.15 2.29
C PHE A 27 -27.26 -0.45 3.64
N GLY A 28 -27.74 0.80 3.65
CA GLY A 28 -27.94 1.59 4.86
C GLY A 28 -26.74 2.44 5.26
N PHE A 29 -27.01 3.55 5.96
CA PHE A 29 -26.00 4.51 6.40
C PHE A 29 -24.97 3.90 7.38
N LEU A 30 -25.41 3.04 8.30
CA LEU A 30 -24.52 2.45 9.29
C LEU A 30 -23.45 1.55 8.63
N ASN A 31 -23.82 0.78 7.61
CA ASN A 31 -22.89 -0.05 6.86
C ASN A 31 -21.87 0.79 6.09
N PHE A 32 -22.33 1.87 5.44
CA PHE A 32 -21.43 2.83 4.80
C PHE A 32 -20.44 3.44 5.80
N PHE A 33 -20.94 3.91 6.94
CA PHE A 33 -20.13 4.52 7.99
C PHE A 33 -19.06 3.55 8.50
N MET A 34 -19.41 2.30 8.76
CA MET A 34 -18.45 1.28 9.22
C MET A 34 -17.36 1.01 8.18
N ILE A 35 -17.72 0.89 6.89
CA ILE A 35 -16.75 0.66 5.80
C ILE A 35 -15.77 1.83 5.71
N VAL A 36 -16.29 3.07 5.68
CA VAL A 36 -15.45 4.27 5.59
C VAL A 36 -14.57 4.42 6.82
N PHE A 37 -15.10 4.12 8.01
CA PHE A 37 -14.33 4.22 9.25
C PHE A 37 -13.18 3.20 9.29
N VAL A 38 -13.45 1.95 8.90
CA VAL A 38 -12.44 0.89 8.82
C VAL A 38 -11.40 1.21 7.74
N SER A 39 -11.82 1.67 6.56
CA SER A 39 -10.88 2.02 5.49
C SER A 39 -9.95 3.15 5.92
N MET A 40 -10.48 4.20 6.56
CA MET A 40 -9.69 5.30 7.09
C MET A 40 -8.66 4.84 8.14
N PHE A 41 -9.05 3.92 9.03
CA PHE A 41 -8.13 3.34 10.01
C PHE A 41 -7.02 2.52 9.36
N LEU A 42 -7.36 1.70 8.36
CA LEU A 42 -6.37 0.96 7.55
C LEU A 42 -5.42 1.92 6.82
N GLY A 43 -5.95 3.00 6.24
CA GLY A 43 -5.15 4.04 5.59
C GLY A 43 -4.14 4.66 6.54
N ALA A 44 -4.57 5.00 7.75
CA ALA A 44 -3.69 5.54 8.79
C ALA A 44 -2.58 4.55 9.20
N ILE A 45 -2.90 3.26 9.36
CA ILE A 45 -1.91 2.21 9.66
C ILE A 45 -0.87 2.10 8.54
N PHE A 46 -1.29 2.11 7.28
CA PHE A 46 -0.36 2.04 6.15
C PHE A 46 0.53 3.28 6.08
N LEU A 47 -0.01 4.47 6.30
CA LEU A 47 0.79 5.71 6.37
C LEU A 47 1.78 5.69 7.53
N ALA A 48 1.37 5.24 8.72
CA ALA A 48 2.26 5.11 9.87
C ALA A 48 3.41 4.15 9.56
N LYS A 49 3.13 3.02 8.90
CA LYS A 49 4.14 2.04 8.48
C LYS A 49 5.08 2.61 7.41
N THR A 50 4.58 3.40 6.48
CA THR A 50 5.43 4.12 5.52
C THR A 50 6.34 5.10 6.26
N TRP A 51 5.79 5.88 7.19
CA TRP A 51 6.57 6.86 7.96
C TRP A 51 7.71 6.21 8.73
N THR A 52 7.44 5.11 9.45
CA THR A 52 8.49 4.36 10.15
C THR A 52 9.53 3.81 9.19
N ASN A 53 9.10 3.29 8.02
CA ASN A 53 10.03 2.80 7.03
C ASN A 53 10.91 3.93 6.47
N ILE A 54 10.38 5.12 6.19
CA ILE A 54 11.15 6.29 5.71
C ILE A 54 12.23 6.68 6.72
N ILE A 55 11.89 6.71 8.02
CA ILE A 55 12.86 7.03 9.09
C ILE A 55 13.99 6.00 9.12
N THR A 56 13.66 4.70 9.10
CA THR A 56 14.67 3.64 9.07
C THR A 56 15.51 3.66 7.78
N MET A 57 14.93 4.19 6.70
CA MET A 57 15.52 4.23 5.37
C MET A 57 16.52 5.34 5.14
N GLN A 58 16.49 6.43 5.91
CA GLN A 58 17.53 7.47 5.85
C GLN A 58 18.94 6.93 6.15
N ASN A 59 19.04 5.80 6.86
CA ASN A 59 20.31 5.22 7.29
C ASN A 59 20.85 4.11 6.38
N THR A 60 20.21 3.80 5.25
CA THR A 60 20.60 2.68 4.37
C THR A 60 20.60 3.05 2.89
N ASN A 61 21.64 2.66 2.13
CA ASN A 61 21.68 2.78 0.68
C ASN A 61 20.60 1.89 0.03
N MET A 62 19.64 2.49 -0.67
CA MET A 62 18.44 1.78 -1.16
C MET A 62 18.50 1.37 -2.63
N ASN A 63 17.94 0.20 -2.91
CA ASN A 63 17.53 -0.22 -4.24
C ASN A 63 16.25 0.50 -4.70
N PHE A 64 16.18 0.89 -5.98
CA PHE A 64 15.04 1.57 -6.61
C PHE A 64 13.68 0.87 -6.37
N PHE A 65 13.71 -0.46 -6.30
CA PHE A 65 12.53 -1.28 -6.04
C PHE A 65 11.92 -1.04 -4.64
N SER A 66 12.76 -0.78 -3.63
CA SER A 66 12.29 -0.46 -2.28
C SER A 66 11.59 0.90 -2.23
N MET A 67 12.07 1.91 -2.98
CA MET A 67 11.41 3.21 -3.09
C MET A 67 10.03 3.10 -3.75
N ILE A 68 9.91 2.34 -4.85
CA ILE A 68 8.62 2.11 -5.52
C ILE A 68 7.62 1.45 -4.56
N LYS A 69 8.09 0.48 -3.75
CA LYS A 69 7.24 -0.21 -2.78
C LYS A 69 6.70 0.74 -1.70
N LEU A 70 7.52 1.65 -1.17
CA LEU A 70 7.04 2.66 -0.22
C LEU A 70 6.08 3.65 -0.86
N PHE A 71 6.41 4.12 -2.06
CA PHE A 71 5.56 5.06 -2.79
C PHE A 71 4.19 4.45 -3.07
N SER A 72 4.15 3.20 -3.51
CA SER A 72 2.91 2.45 -3.71
C SER A 72 2.10 2.28 -2.42
N LEU A 73 2.76 1.97 -1.29
CA LEU A 73 2.11 1.86 0.01
C LEU A 73 1.49 3.18 0.48
N THR A 74 2.20 4.30 0.25
CA THR A 74 1.70 5.65 0.54
C THR A 74 0.46 5.98 -0.29
N ILE A 75 0.48 5.69 -1.59
CA ILE A 75 -0.68 5.95 -2.45
C ILE A 75 -1.89 5.16 -1.97
N VAL A 76 -1.71 3.86 -1.65
CA VAL A 76 -2.79 3.02 -1.10
C VAL A 76 -3.34 3.61 0.19
N GLY A 77 -2.47 4.04 1.11
CA GLY A 77 -2.90 4.61 2.38
C GLY A 77 -3.64 5.94 2.22
N ILE A 78 -3.20 6.82 1.30
CA ILE A 78 -3.91 8.07 0.98
C ILE A 78 -5.29 7.77 0.38
N LEU A 79 -5.37 6.80 -0.52
CA LEU A 79 -6.62 6.42 -1.17
C LEU A 79 -7.64 5.86 -0.17
N PHE A 80 -7.18 5.13 0.85
CA PHE A 80 -8.02 4.68 1.94
C PHE A 80 -8.45 5.78 2.92
N LEU A 81 -7.69 6.88 3.00
CA LEU A 81 -8.02 8.01 3.87
C LEU A 81 -9.14 8.88 3.27
N ILE A 82 -9.28 8.89 1.95
CA ILE A 82 -10.37 9.59 1.27
C ILE A 82 -11.68 8.83 1.56
N PRO A 83 -12.66 9.47 2.23
CA PRO A 83 -13.90 8.81 2.60
C PRO A 83 -14.78 8.55 1.37
N GLY A 84 -15.07 7.28 1.09
CA GLY A 84 -16.08 6.87 0.11
C GLY A 84 -15.88 5.46 -0.46
N ILE A 85 -16.82 5.04 -1.32
CA ILE A 85 -16.89 3.67 -1.86
C ILE A 85 -15.82 3.43 -2.92
N LEU A 86 -15.73 4.27 -3.96
CA LEU A 86 -14.78 4.04 -5.05
C LEU A 86 -13.35 4.19 -4.55
N SER A 87 -13.08 5.14 -3.65
CA SER A 87 -11.74 5.30 -3.09
C SER A 87 -11.34 4.07 -2.27
N THR A 88 -12.26 3.55 -1.45
CA THR A 88 -12.05 2.28 -0.72
C THR A 88 -11.85 1.12 -1.69
N PHE A 89 -12.65 1.00 -2.74
CA PHE A 89 -12.53 -0.06 -3.74
C PHE A 89 -11.18 -0.01 -4.48
N LEU A 90 -10.78 1.16 -4.94
CA LEU A 90 -9.49 1.37 -5.61
C LEU A 90 -8.31 1.10 -4.66
N GLY A 91 -8.43 1.50 -3.39
CA GLY A 91 -7.44 1.21 -2.36
C GLY A 91 -7.25 -0.29 -2.16
N VAL A 92 -8.36 -1.04 -2.05
CA VAL A 92 -8.33 -2.52 -1.94
C VAL A 92 -7.72 -3.13 -3.21
N LEU A 93 -8.11 -2.66 -4.39
CA LEU A 93 -7.59 -3.17 -5.65
C LEU A 93 -6.07 -2.99 -5.77
N LEU A 94 -5.56 -1.80 -5.43
CA LEU A 94 -4.12 -1.54 -5.40
C LEU A 94 -3.39 -2.35 -4.33
N PHE A 95 -4.01 -2.52 -3.16
CA PHE A 95 -3.45 -3.36 -2.10
C PHE A 95 -3.31 -4.82 -2.55
N VAL A 96 -4.34 -5.38 -3.16
CA VAL A 96 -4.31 -6.74 -3.74
C VAL A 96 -3.23 -6.83 -4.82
N PHE A 97 -3.15 -5.85 -5.72
CA PHE A 97 -2.11 -5.81 -6.74
C PHE A 97 -0.69 -5.82 -6.13
N MET A 98 -0.47 -5.05 -5.06
CA MET A 98 0.81 -5.01 -4.34
C MET A 98 1.15 -6.36 -3.70
N VAL A 99 0.17 -7.03 -3.08
CA VAL A 99 0.34 -8.37 -2.48
C VAL A 99 0.66 -9.41 -3.55
N VAL A 100 -0.09 -9.41 -4.66
CA VAL A 100 0.10 -10.32 -5.78
C VAL A 100 1.50 -10.14 -6.38
N LEU A 101 1.90 -8.90 -6.69
CA LEU A 101 3.26 -8.62 -7.20
C LEU A 101 4.34 -9.12 -6.26
N LYS A 102 4.18 -8.93 -4.94
CA LYS A 102 5.12 -9.43 -3.94
C LYS A 102 5.25 -10.96 -4.00
N ILE A 103 4.14 -11.68 -4.18
CA ILE A 103 4.14 -13.15 -4.32
C ILE A 103 4.88 -13.57 -5.60
N PHE A 104 4.58 -12.96 -6.74
CA PHE A 104 5.23 -13.28 -8.03
C PHE A 104 6.74 -13.01 -8.01
N ILE A 105 7.17 -11.92 -7.37
CA ILE A 105 8.59 -11.55 -7.29
C ILE A 105 9.33 -12.48 -6.32
N ASN A 106 8.71 -12.83 -5.17
CA ASN A 106 9.30 -13.77 -4.23
C ASN A 106 9.41 -15.20 -4.79
N GLN A 107 8.55 -15.60 -5.73
CA GLN A 107 8.66 -16.89 -6.41
C GLN A 107 9.90 -16.95 -7.32
N LYS A 108 10.25 -15.86 -8.02
CA LYS A 108 11.46 -15.79 -8.85
C LYS A 108 12.76 -15.85 -8.05
N GLY A 109 12.76 -15.42 -6.79
CA GLY A 109 13.92 -15.50 -5.89
C GLY A 109 14.15 -16.88 -5.27
N LYS A 110 13.14 -17.77 -5.28
CA LYS A 110 13.24 -19.13 -4.69
C LYS A 110 13.65 -20.22 -5.68
N THR A 111 13.58 -19.96 -6.99
CA THR A 111 13.94 -20.94 -8.03
C THR A 111 15.42 -20.90 -8.44
N ALA A 112 16.24 -20.00 -7.88
CA ALA A 112 17.67 -19.89 -8.21
C ALA A 112 18.61 -20.60 -7.22
N TYR A 113 18.10 -21.15 -6.11
CA TYR A 113 18.90 -21.79 -5.07
C TYR A 113 18.37 -23.19 -4.72
N GLN A 114 18.22 -24.06 -5.72
CA GLN A 114 18.08 -25.50 -5.47
C GLN A 114 18.72 -26.30 -6.60
N LYS A 115 20.05 -26.34 -6.62
CA LYS A 115 20.78 -27.55 -7.05
C LYS A 115 22.26 -27.48 -6.67
N ASN A 116 22.58 -27.91 -5.45
CA ASN A 116 23.63 -28.90 -5.16
C ASN A 116 23.83 -29.01 -3.65
N ASN A 117 23.37 -30.15 -3.16
CA ASN A 117 23.76 -30.94 -2.01
C ASN A 117 24.93 -30.46 -1.12
N GLU A 118 24.67 -30.73 0.16
CA GLU A 118 25.60 -31.11 1.23
C GLU A 118 26.22 -29.97 2.05
N ASP A 119 25.66 -29.90 3.26
CA ASP A 119 26.25 -29.47 4.52
C ASP A 119 26.36 -27.97 4.86
N GLU A 120 26.02 -27.73 6.13
CA GLU A 120 26.40 -26.60 6.97
C GLU A 120 25.38 -25.46 7.19
N ILE A 121 24.97 -25.39 8.45
CA ILE A 121 24.06 -24.46 9.12
C ILE A 121 24.77 -23.12 9.31
N ILE A 122 24.20 -21.98 8.88
CA ILE A 122 24.56 -20.67 9.45
C ILE A 122 23.33 -19.75 9.50
N ASP A 123 22.76 -19.65 10.71
CA ASP A 123 21.80 -18.63 11.14
C ASP A 123 22.61 -17.46 11.73
N VAL A 124 22.79 -16.36 10.98
CA VAL A 124 23.52 -15.18 11.47
C VAL A 124 22.72 -13.93 11.14
N GLU A 125 21.95 -13.52 12.14
CA GLU A 125 21.53 -12.15 12.39
C GLU A 125 22.78 -11.24 12.36
N ILE A 126 22.87 -10.34 11.38
CA ILE A 126 24.04 -9.47 11.19
C ILE A 126 23.97 -8.33 12.22
N ILE A 127 24.79 -8.43 13.27
CA ILE A 127 25.13 -7.35 14.20
C ILE A 127 26.25 -6.50 13.58
N GLN A 128 26.13 -5.18 13.73
CA GLN A 128 27.06 -4.14 13.27
C GLN A 128 28.49 -4.31 13.78
N GLU A 129 29.48 -3.95 12.97
CA GLU A 129 30.80 -3.58 13.49
C GLU A 129 31.37 -2.33 12.80
N ASN A 130 31.85 -1.43 13.66
CA ASN A 130 32.37 -0.08 13.43
C ASN A 130 33.90 -0.14 13.24
N LYS A 131 34.44 0.55 12.23
CA LYS A 131 35.87 0.94 12.10
C LYS A 131 35.89 2.26 11.31
N LYS A 132 36.59 3.33 11.68
CA LYS A 132 37.54 3.65 12.76
C LYS A 132 37.57 5.18 12.87
#